data_AF-A0A5Y3UXH9-F1
#
_entry.id   AF-A0A5Y3UXH9-F1
#
_cell.length_a   1.000
_cell.length_b   1.000
_cell.length_c   1.000
_cell.angle_alpha   90.00
_cell.angle_beta   90.00
_cell.angle_gamma   90.00
#
_symmetry.space_group_name_H-M   'P 1'
#
loop_
_entity.id
_entity.type
_entity.pdbx_description
1 polymer ?
#
loop_
_entity_poly.entity_id
_entity_poly.type
_entity_poly.pdbx_seq_one_letter_code
_entity_poly.pdbx_strand_id
1 'polypeptide(L)'
;MMKAALFKKKRLLEKFPTAQVDIEKIKYLTDFNSAWESIYKKTTEKTKGGILRYDLYEVHFMGHGAPDRLYFLGFDYTVDMVGRLKVLPWDKEYGILVLHACRTGRLKENEKGEVDESATCIASEFSRLQNTKVIGQMVHATFCINHSNTIETDIKFVRTPEGQTIPKPIYRIFDYEVGFKYRDYSISNIMAISLLREDDLVLWAYKAGSNVKNLYSEDKEYKRLADMQIWPCRLFINGEAQEEQRVVEVDKFNSNDLEYM
;
A
#
# COMPACT_ATOMS: atom_id res chain seq x y z
N MET A 1 2.68 1.57 11.38
CA MET A 1 3.02 2.43 10.22
C MET A 1 4.48 2.83 10.24
N MET A 2 5.01 3.43 11.32
CA MET A 2 6.42 3.84 11.39
C MET A 2 7.43 2.72 11.08
N LYS A 3 7.26 1.51 11.64
CA LYS A 3 8.15 0.37 11.33
C LYS A 3 8.18 0.02 9.84
N ALA A 4 7.04 0.07 9.15
CA ALA A 4 6.98 -0.18 7.71
C ALA A 4 7.66 0.95 6.90
N ALA A 5 7.57 2.20 7.36
CA ALA A 5 8.30 3.31 6.75
C ALA A 5 9.82 3.16 6.90
N LEU A 6 10.27 2.70 8.07
CA LEU A 6 11.69 2.42 8.34
C LEU A 6 12.20 1.24 7.50
N PHE A 7 11.40 0.17 7.38
CA PHE A 7 11.69 -0.93 6.47
C PHE A 7 11.85 -0.44 5.02
N LYS A 8 10.88 0.35 4.52
CA LYS A 8 10.93 0.89 3.16
C LYS A 8 12.16 1.78 2.95
N LYS A 9 12.50 2.62 3.93
CA LYS A 9 13.73 3.42 3.89
C LYS A 9 14.98 2.56 3.76
N LYS A 10 15.09 1.45 4.49
CA LYS A 10 16.21 0.51 4.36
C LYS A 10 16.31 -0.03 2.93
N ARG A 11 15.20 -0.54 2.36
CA ARG A 11 15.15 -1.04 0.97
C ARG A 11 15.51 0.03 -0.05
N LEU A 12 15.03 1.26 0.13
CA LEU A 12 15.36 2.38 -0.76
C LEU A 12 16.85 2.72 -0.72
N LEU A 13 17.49 2.66 0.45
CA LEU A 13 18.93 2.89 0.59
C LEU A 13 19.77 1.72 0.06
N GLU A 14 19.25 0.49 0.05
CA GLU A 14 19.89 -0.65 -0.63
C GLU A 14 19.85 -0.47 -2.16
N LYS A 15 18.72 -0.01 -2.70
CA LYS A 15 18.52 0.24 -4.13
C LYS A 15 19.23 1.51 -4.61
N PHE A 16 19.22 2.57 -3.80
CA PHE A 16 19.82 3.87 -4.09
C PHE A 16 20.76 4.29 -2.95
N PRO A 17 22.00 3.78 -2.91
CA PRO A 17 22.92 4.00 -1.78
C PRO A 17 23.28 5.46 -1.49
N THR A 18 23.15 6.34 -2.48
CA THR A 18 23.44 7.78 -2.35
C THR A 18 22.19 8.63 -2.12
N ALA A 19 20.99 8.03 -2.09
CA ALA A 19 19.75 8.77 -1.93
C ALA A 19 19.60 9.33 -0.50
N GLN A 20 18.92 10.47 -0.42
CA GLN A 20 18.42 10.97 0.86
C GLN A 20 16.97 10.53 1.04
N VAL A 21 16.73 9.73 2.08
CA VAL A 21 15.38 9.24 2.42
C VAL A 21 14.93 9.84 3.75
N ASP A 22 13.96 10.76 3.67
CA ASP A 22 13.34 11.42 4.81
C ASP A 22 12.01 10.72 5.18
N ILE A 23 11.68 10.69 6.47
CA ILE A 23 10.41 10.14 6.97
C ILE A 23 9.75 11.20 7.85
N GLU A 24 8.54 11.61 7.49
CA GLU A 24 7.76 12.58 8.26
C GLU A 24 6.52 11.92 8.89
N LYS A 25 6.25 12.24 10.16
CA LYS A 25 5.01 11.82 10.83
C LYS A 25 3.94 12.87 10.57
N ILE A 26 2.86 12.45 9.92
CA ILE A 26 1.76 13.32 9.53
C ILE A 26 0.52 12.88 10.32
N LYS A 27 -0.13 13.81 11.01
CA LYS A 27 -1.34 13.51 11.81
C LYS A 27 -2.55 14.30 11.32
N TYR A 28 -2.34 15.55 10.94
CA TYR A 28 -3.38 16.46 10.48
C TYR A 28 -3.19 16.78 8.99
N LEU A 29 -4.28 17.22 8.35
CA LEU A 29 -4.26 17.72 6.97
C LEU A 29 -3.25 18.85 6.76
N THR A 30 -3.12 19.75 7.75
CA THR A 30 -2.16 20.85 7.73
C THR A 30 -0.71 20.35 7.72
N ASP A 31 -0.44 19.26 8.41
CA ASP A 31 0.88 18.62 8.41
C ASP A 31 1.17 18.04 7.04
N PHE A 32 0.17 17.41 6.40
CA PHE A 32 0.31 16.85 5.05
C PHE A 32 0.66 17.92 4.02
N ASN A 33 -0.07 19.04 4.03
CA ASN A 33 0.21 20.17 3.14
C ASN A 33 1.61 20.76 3.41
N SER A 34 2.02 20.83 4.68
CA SER A 34 3.34 21.33 5.06
C SER A 34 4.47 20.39 4.60
N ALA A 35 4.28 19.08 4.74
CA ALA A 35 5.21 18.06 4.24
C ALA A 35 5.34 18.14 2.72
N TRP A 36 4.22 18.28 2.00
CA TRP A 36 4.22 18.43 0.55
C TRP A 36 4.98 19.69 0.09
N GLU A 37 4.73 20.83 0.75
CA GLU A 37 5.43 22.08 0.47
C GLU A 37 6.94 21.99 0.82
N SER A 38 7.30 21.23 1.86
CA SER A 38 8.69 20.95 2.22
C SER A 38 9.40 20.17 1.11
N ILE A 39 8.77 19.11 0.59
CA ILE A 39 9.29 18.34 -0.54
C ILE A 39 9.47 19.24 -1.77
N TYR A 40 8.46 20.06 -2.10
CA TYR A 40 8.53 21.00 -3.22
C TYR A 40 9.72 21.96 -3.08
N LYS A 41 9.88 22.61 -1.93
CA LYS A 41 10.99 23.54 -1.67
C LYS A 41 12.35 22.88 -1.81
N LYS A 42 12.50 21.67 -1.27
CA LYS A 42 13.77 20.93 -1.31
C LYS A 42 14.13 20.49 -2.73
N THR A 43 13.15 19.95 -3.46
CA THR A 43 13.35 19.40 -4.81
C THR A 43 13.43 20.48 -5.89
N THR A 44 13.07 21.73 -5.57
CA THR A 44 13.29 22.90 -6.43
C THR A 44 14.51 23.73 -6.05
N GLU A 45 15.24 23.34 -5.00
CA GLU A 45 16.51 23.97 -4.62
C GLU A 45 17.53 23.80 -5.75
N LYS A 46 18.20 24.89 -6.11
CA LYS A 46 19.20 24.92 -7.18
C LYS A 46 20.58 25.18 -6.61
N THR A 47 21.58 24.53 -7.20
CA THR A 47 23.00 24.86 -7.01
C THR A 47 23.28 26.28 -7.55
N LYS A 48 24.47 26.83 -7.24
CA LYS A 48 24.91 28.12 -7.81
C LYS A 48 24.90 28.15 -9.35
N GLY A 49 25.04 26.99 -9.99
CA GLY A 49 24.96 26.83 -11.44
C GLY A 49 23.55 26.70 -12.01
N GLY A 50 22.49 26.82 -11.20
CA GLY A 50 21.09 26.75 -11.64
C GLY A 50 20.54 25.34 -11.85
N ILE A 51 21.33 24.31 -11.57
CA ILE A 51 20.94 22.89 -11.67
C ILE A 51 20.21 22.48 -10.38
N LEU A 52 19.15 21.69 -10.49
CA LEU A 52 18.45 21.12 -9.33
C LEU A 52 19.42 20.32 -8.46
N ARG A 53 19.29 20.48 -7.15
CA ARG A 53 20.15 19.81 -6.18
C ARG A 53 19.74 18.35 -5.95
N TYR A 54 18.46 18.04 -6.14
CA TYR A 54 17.89 16.73 -5.91
C TYR A 54 16.90 16.39 -7.02
N ASP A 55 16.88 15.12 -7.43
CA ASP A 55 15.82 14.55 -8.25
C ASP A 55 14.84 13.79 -7.34
N LEU A 56 13.53 13.96 -7.57
CA LEU A 56 12.50 13.31 -6.77
C LEU A 56 12.06 12.00 -7.41
N TYR A 57 12.46 10.88 -6.80
CA TYR A 57 12.14 9.55 -7.33
C TYR A 57 10.85 9.01 -6.72
N GLU A 58 10.81 8.76 -5.41
CA GLU A 58 9.69 8.05 -4.78
C GLU A 58 9.12 8.85 -3.59
N VAL A 59 7.80 8.95 -3.51
CA VAL A 59 7.07 9.41 -2.31
C VAL A 59 6.13 8.30 -1.87
N HIS A 60 6.22 7.89 -0.61
CA HIS A 60 5.37 6.85 -0.03
C HIS A 60 4.46 7.45 1.03
N PHE A 61 3.14 7.36 0.82
CA PHE A 61 2.16 7.67 1.84
C PHE A 61 1.74 6.38 2.55
N MET A 62 1.96 6.30 3.86
CA MET A 62 1.54 5.16 4.69
C MET A 62 0.48 5.60 5.67
N GLY A 63 -0.77 5.18 5.45
CA GLY A 63 -1.91 5.74 6.18
C GLY A 63 -3.22 4.98 5.97
N HIS A 64 -4.30 5.64 6.35
CA HIS A 64 -5.65 5.18 6.07
C HIS A 64 -6.23 5.98 4.90
N GLY A 65 -7.14 5.36 4.15
CA GLY A 65 -7.80 6.01 3.03
C GLY A 65 -9.06 5.27 2.61
N ALA A 66 -9.68 5.82 1.59
CA ALA A 66 -10.80 5.28 0.85
C ALA A 66 -10.60 5.63 -0.64
N PRO A 67 -11.49 5.18 -1.55
CA PRO A 67 -11.32 5.43 -2.98
C PRO A 67 -11.13 6.91 -3.34
N ASP A 68 -11.81 7.83 -2.65
CA ASP A 68 -11.85 9.26 -2.97
C ASP A 68 -11.08 10.18 -1.99
N ARG A 69 -10.43 9.61 -0.96
CA ARG A 69 -9.78 10.41 0.10
C ARG A 69 -8.69 9.68 0.89
N LEU A 70 -7.84 10.48 1.53
CA LEU A 70 -6.91 10.05 2.58
C LEU A 70 -7.43 10.54 3.93
N TYR A 71 -7.38 9.68 4.96
CA TYR A 71 -7.88 10.00 6.28
C TYR A 71 -6.79 10.63 7.16
N PHE A 72 -7.12 11.74 7.80
CA PHE A 72 -6.29 12.41 8.80
C PHE A 72 -7.12 12.69 10.05
N LEU A 73 -6.46 13.05 11.16
CA LEU A 73 -7.20 13.45 12.35
C LEU A 73 -7.92 14.78 12.08
N GLY A 74 -9.25 14.78 12.20
CA GLY A 74 -10.09 15.98 12.14
C GLY A 74 -10.70 16.26 10.76
N PHE A 75 -9.90 16.27 9.69
CA PHE A 75 -10.39 16.56 8.34
C PHE A 75 -9.68 15.70 7.28
N ASP A 76 -10.46 15.14 6.35
CA ASP A 76 -9.97 14.25 5.30
C ASP A 76 -9.40 15.02 4.10
N TYR A 77 -8.44 14.43 3.41
CA TYR A 77 -7.92 14.97 2.16
C TYR A 77 -8.67 14.33 0.98
N THR A 78 -9.52 15.09 0.30
CA THR A 78 -10.36 14.58 -0.80
C THR A 78 -9.73 14.82 -2.17
N VAL A 79 -10.27 14.16 -3.21
CA VAL A 79 -9.86 14.36 -4.61
C VAL A 79 -9.82 15.83 -5.05
N ASP A 80 -10.80 16.64 -4.66
CA ASP A 80 -10.88 18.07 -5.04
C ASP A 80 -9.73 18.91 -4.46
N MET A 81 -9.08 18.39 -3.41
CA MET A 81 -7.96 19.07 -2.78
C MET A 81 -6.65 18.83 -3.51
N VAL A 82 -6.52 17.73 -4.28
CA VAL A 82 -5.31 17.35 -5.03
C VAL A 82 -4.84 18.50 -5.94
N GLY A 83 -5.79 19.17 -6.60
CA GLY A 83 -5.49 20.29 -7.51
C GLY A 83 -4.92 21.54 -6.83
N ARG A 84 -4.91 21.59 -5.50
CA ARG A 84 -4.36 22.72 -4.72
C ARG A 84 -2.88 22.50 -4.37
N LEU A 85 -2.35 21.30 -4.56
CA LEU A 85 -0.95 21.00 -4.28
C LEU A 85 -0.04 21.56 -5.37
N LYS A 86 1.15 21.99 -4.97
CA LYS A 86 2.23 22.25 -5.91
C LYS A 86 2.57 20.98 -6.67
N VAL A 87 2.72 21.08 -7.98
CA VAL A 87 3.23 19.98 -8.80
C VAL A 87 4.69 19.76 -8.43
N LEU A 88 5.02 18.59 -7.91
CA LEU A 88 6.41 18.26 -7.56
C LEU A 88 7.24 18.00 -8.85
N PRO A 89 8.54 18.36 -8.86
CA PRO A 89 9.41 18.10 -10.00
C PRO A 89 9.87 16.63 -10.00
N TRP A 90 8.96 15.72 -10.32
CA TRP A 90 9.22 14.29 -10.40
C TRP A 90 10.29 13.96 -11.45
N ASP A 91 11.12 12.97 -11.13
CA ASP A 91 11.99 12.35 -12.12
C ASP A 91 11.15 11.71 -13.24
N LYS A 92 11.60 11.83 -14.48
CA LYS A 92 10.82 11.37 -15.65
C LYS A 92 10.69 9.86 -15.75
N GLU A 93 11.67 9.12 -15.26
CA GLU A 93 11.73 7.67 -15.38
C GLU A 93 11.27 7.00 -14.07
N TYR A 94 11.80 7.48 -12.95
CA TYR A 94 11.64 6.89 -11.63
C TYR A 94 10.54 7.53 -10.77
N GLY A 95 10.05 8.72 -11.15
CA GLY A 95 9.02 9.47 -10.43
C GLY A 95 7.75 8.67 -10.16
N ILE A 96 7.42 8.46 -8.88
CA ILE A 96 6.21 7.75 -8.46
C ILE A 96 5.73 8.17 -7.06
N LEU A 97 4.41 8.24 -6.91
CA LEU A 97 3.73 8.31 -5.61
C LEU A 97 3.07 6.96 -5.30
N VAL A 98 3.35 6.39 -4.13
CA VAL A 98 2.79 5.11 -3.70
C VAL A 98 1.89 5.34 -2.49
N LEU A 99 0.60 5.03 -2.65
CA LEU A 99 -0.41 5.15 -1.60
C LEU A 99 -0.60 3.80 -0.90
N HIS A 100 0.15 3.59 0.19
CA HIS A 100 -0.06 2.48 1.12
C HIS A 100 -1.23 2.79 2.06
N ALA A 101 -2.42 2.95 1.46
CA ALA A 101 -3.64 3.30 2.14
C ALA A 101 -4.83 2.61 1.49
N CYS A 102 -5.77 2.18 2.34
CA CYS A 102 -6.88 1.31 1.95
C CYS A 102 -7.65 1.84 0.73
N ARG A 103 -7.86 0.99 -0.28
CA ARG A 103 -8.78 1.21 -1.40
C ARG A 103 -8.50 2.45 -2.26
N THR A 104 -7.37 3.12 -2.08
CA THR A 104 -6.99 4.33 -2.84
C THR A 104 -6.84 4.10 -4.34
N GLY A 105 -6.67 2.85 -4.77
CA GLY A 105 -6.63 2.45 -6.17
C GLY A 105 -7.95 1.94 -6.72
N ARG A 106 -9.05 1.89 -5.94
CA ARG A 106 -10.33 1.39 -6.43
C ARG A 106 -10.99 2.41 -7.38
N LEU A 107 -11.56 1.88 -8.45
CA LEU A 107 -12.39 2.60 -9.40
C LEU A 107 -13.83 2.18 -9.17
N LYS A 108 -14.76 3.10 -9.42
CA LYS A 108 -16.20 2.84 -9.36
C LYS A 108 -16.68 2.33 -8.00
N GLU A 109 -16.07 2.80 -6.92
CA GLU A 109 -16.37 2.39 -5.56
C GLU A 109 -16.44 3.60 -4.65
N ASN A 110 -17.49 3.69 -3.83
CA ASN A 110 -17.66 4.79 -2.88
C ASN A 110 -16.94 4.53 -1.53
N GLU A 111 -17.02 5.48 -0.60
CA GLU A 111 -16.40 5.37 0.73
C GLU A 111 -16.88 4.16 1.56
N LYS A 112 -18.07 3.61 1.26
CA LYS A 112 -18.63 2.43 1.95
C LYS A 112 -18.21 1.10 1.32
N GLY A 113 -17.57 1.14 0.15
CA GLY A 113 -17.19 -0.05 -0.59
C GLY A 113 -18.28 -0.55 -1.54
N GLU A 114 -19.30 0.27 -1.80
CA GLU A 114 -20.39 -0.05 -2.73
C GLU A 114 -20.01 0.40 -4.15
N VAL A 115 -20.55 -0.29 -5.16
CA VAL A 115 -20.34 0.06 -6.57
C VAL A 115 -21.02 1.41 -6.86
N ASP A 116 -20.24 2.33 -7.42
CA ASP A 116 -20.69 3.65 -7.84
C ASP A 116 -19.93 4.06 -9.11
N GLU A 117 -20.58 3.99 -10.27
CA GLU A 117 -19.98 4.31 -11.57
C GLU A 117 -19.48 5.76 -11.69
N SER A 118 -19.93 6.66 -10.80
CA SER A 118 -19.51 8.06 -10.76
C SER A 118 -18.39 8.34 -9.75
N ALA A 119 -17.99 7.33 -8.96
CA ALA A 119 -16.99 7.51 -7.92
C ALA A 119 -15.61 7.86 -8.49
N THR A 120 -14.96 8.80 -7.83
CA THR A 120 -13.60 9.25 -8.15
C THR A 120 -12.56 8.36 -7.47
N CYS A 121 -11.36 8.32 -8.05
CA CYS A 121 -10.22 7.59 -7.51
C CYS A 121 -9.08 8.55 -7.20
N ILE A 122 -8.68 8.61 -5.94
CA ILE A 122 -7.66 9.54 -5.48
C ILE A 122 -6.29 9.26 -6.10
N ALA A 123 -5.93 7.99 -6.32
CA ALA A 123 -4.69 7.64 -7.02
C ALA A 123 -4.69 8.13 -8.48
N SER A 124 -5.81 7.99 -9.18
CA SER A 124 -6.00 8.53 -10.53
C SER A 124 -5.84 10.05 -10.54
N GLU A 125 -6.49 10.74 -9.61
CA GLU A 125 -6.44 12.20 -9.52
C GLU A 125 -5.04 12.73 -9.18
N PHE A 126 -4.33 12.09 -8.25
CA PHE A 126 -2.92 12.39 -8.01
C PHE A 126 -2.09 12.19 -9.28
N SER A 127 -2.27 11.08 -10.01
CA SER A 127 -1.49 10.81 -11.21
C SER A 127 -1.69 11.86 -12.28
N ARG A 128 -2.95 12.25 -12.50
CA ARG A 128 -3.34 13.25 -13.49
C ARG A 128 -2.81 14.64 -13.14
N LEU A 129 -2.97 15.08 -11.89
CA LEU A 129 -2.66 16.45 -11.47
C LEU A 129 -1.20 16.66 -11.09
N GLN A 130 -0.52 15.62 -10.62
CA GLN A 130 0.92 15.67 -10.33
C GLN A 130 1.79 15.25 -11.51
N ASN A 131 1.18 14.82 -12.63
CA ASN A 131 1.87 14.39 -13.84
C ASN A 131 2.97 13.35 -13.54
N THR A 132 2.60 12.32 -12.77
CA THR A 132 3.50 11.27 -12.30
C THR A 132 2.79 9.92 -12.23
N LYS A 133 3.56 8.84 -12.10
CA LYS A 133 3.02 7.50 -11.85
C LYS A 133 2.45 7.46 -10.44
N VAL A 134 1.30 6.81 -10.25
CA VAL A 134 0.74 6.61 -8.91
C VAL A 134 0.26 5.19 -8.72
N ILE A 135 0.62 4.58 -7.60
CA ILE A 135 0.08 3.28 -7.18
C ILE A 135 -0.95 3.49 -6.07
N GLY A 136 -2.13 2.91 -6.26
CA GLY A 136 -3.17 2.81 -5.24
C GLY A 136 -3.43 1.36 -4.84
N GLN A 137 -3.77 1.14 -3.58
CA GLN A 137 -4.12 -0.18 -3.05
C GLN A 137 -5.58 -0.52 -3.32
N MET A 138 -5.85 -1.80 -3.58
CA MET A 138 -7.19 -2.27 -3.94
C MET A 138 -8.07 -2.57 -2.74
N VAL A 139 -7.50 -3.00 -1.62
CA VAL A 139 -8.28 -3.36 -0.44
C VAL A 139 -7.64 -2.75 0.80
N HIS A 140 -8.03 -3.22 1.98
CA HIS A 140 -7.46 -2.76 3.24
C HIS A 140 -5.96 -3.07 3.29
N ALA A 141 -5.17 -2.03 3.54
CA ALA A 141 -3.75 -2.15 3.83
C ALA A 141 -3.59 -2.88 5.18
N THR A 142 -2.73 -3.88 5.23
CA THR A 142 -2.43 -4.63 6.46
C THR A 142 -0.96 -4.97 6.54
N PHE A 143 -0.49 -5.19 7.77
CA PHE A 143 0.90 -5.54 8.01
C PHE A 143 1.16 -6.98 7.61
N CYS A 144 2.35 -7.20 7.04
CA CYS A 144 2.89 -8.52 6.71
C CYS A 144 4.38 -8.55 7.06
N ILE A 145 4.89 -9.76 7.28
CA ILE A 145 6.31 -10.00 7.52
C ILE A 145 6.92 -10.86 6.43
N ASN A 146 8.25 -10.95 6.43
CA ASN A 146 8.95 -11.85 5.53
C ASN A 146 8.71 -13.29 6.01
N HIS A 147 8.10 -14.12 5.17
CA HIS A 147 7.88 -15.52 5.46
C HIS A 147 8.90 -16.40 4.72
N SER A 148 9.29 -17.49 5.36
CA SER A 148 10.05 -18.56 4.72
C SER A 148 9.14 -19.30 3.73
N ASN A 149 8.88 -20.58 3.93
CA ASN A 149 8.09 -21.39 3.02
C ASN A 149 6.76 -21.86 3.63
N THR A 150 6.41 -21.43 4.84
CA THR A 150 5.18 -21.84 5.53
C THR A 150 4.44 -20.62 6.05
N ILE A 151 3.12 -20.58 5.81
CA ILE A 151 2.22 -19.52 6.31
C ILE A 151 1.01 -20.14 7.00
N GLU A 152 0.54 -19.53 8.07
CA GLU A 152 -0.77 -19.83 8.65
C GLU A 152 -1.87 -19.12 7.84
N THR A 153 -2.85 -19.87 7.33
CA THR A 153 -3.91 -19.32 6.48
C THR A 153 -5.25 -19.17 7.21
N ASP A 154 -5.51 -20.00 8.23
CA ASP A 154 -6.77 -19.97 9.00
C ASP A 154 -6.65 -20.79 10.30
N ILE A 155 -7.69 -20.79 11.13
CA ILE A 155 -7.83 -21.63 12.32
C ILE A 155 -9.08 -22.49 12.20
N LYS A 156 -8.95 -23.81 12.31
CA LYS A 156 -10.09 -24.74 12.46
C LYS A 156 -10.29 -25.13 13.91
N PHE A 157 -11.54 -25.28 14.30
CA PHE A 157 -11.90 -25.83 15.61
C PHE A 157 -12.08 -27.35 15.50
N VAL A 158 -11.33 -28.12 16.29
CA VAL A 158 -11.43 -29.59 16.32
C VAL A 158 -11.86 -30.06 17.70
N ARG A 159 -12.68 -31.11 17.74
CA ARG A 159 -13.10 -31.75 18.99
C ARG A 159 -12.10 -32.84 19.39
N THR A 160 -11.59 -32.80 20.62
CA THR A 160 -10.69 -33.82 21.16
C THR A 160 -11.46 -35.08 21.58
N PRO A 161 -10.78 -36.23 21.79
CA PRO A 161 -11.43 -37.43 22.32
C PRO A 161 -12.13 -37.22 23.67
N GLU A 162 -11.67 -36.27 24.47
CA GLU A 162 -12.23 -35.87 25.77
C GLU A 162 -13.42 -34.90 25.62
N GLY A 163 -13.84 -34.61 24.39
CA GLY A 163 -15.01 -33.78 24.08
C GLY A 163 -14.75 -32.27 24.06
N GLN A 164 -13.51 -31.82 24.27
CA GLN A 164 -13.14 -30.41 24.27
C GLN A 164 -12.97 -29.86 22.86
N THR A 165 -13.29 -28.59 22.61
CA THR A 165 -13.04 -27.93 21.33
C THR A 165 -11.77 -27.10 21.41
N ILE A 166 -10.76 -27.40 20.58
CA ILE A 166 -9.49 -26.67 20.53
C ILE A 166 -9.26 -26.03 19.16
N PRO A 167 -8.66 -24.82 19.11
CA PRO A 167 -8.21 -24.22 17.85
C PRO A 167 -6.99 -24.96 17.32
N LYS A 168 -6.97 -25.25 16.01
CA LYS A 168 -5.81 -25.76 15.29
C LYS A 168 -5.53 -24.89 14.07
N PRO A 169 -4.32 -24.31 13.95
CA PRO A 169 -3.89 -23.62 12.75
C PRO A 169 -3.98 -24.50 11.50
N ILE A 170 -4.29 -23.87 10.38
CA ILE A 170 -4.19 -24.42 9.03
C ILE A 170 -3.00 -23.72 8.37
N TYR A 171 -2.10 -24.52 7.80
CA TYR A 171 -0.90 -24.03 7.14
C TYR A 171 -0.93 -24.31 5.65
N ARG A 172 -0.32 -23.40 4.89
CA ARG A 172 0.09 -23.64 3.51
C ARG A 172 1.61 -23.70 3.45
N ILE A 173 2.13 -24.75 2.80
CA ILE A 173 3.57 -25.01 2.68
C ILE A 173 3.95 -24.90 1.20
N PHE A 174 5.05 -24.22 0.94
CA PHE A 174 5.63 -23.98 -0.37
C PHE A 174 7.02 -24.64 -0.46
N ASP A 175 7.46 -24.90 -1.68
CA ASP A 175 8.81 -25.41 -2.01
C ASP A 175 9.85 -24.29 -2.17
N TYR A 176 9.43 -23.03 -2.03
CA TYR A 176 10.27 -21.83 -2.12
C TYR A 176 9.98 -20.84 -0.99
N GLU A 177 10.89 -19.89 -0.77
CA GLU A 177 10.67 -18.74 0.10
C GLU A 177 9.61 -17.81 -0.51
N VAL A 178 8.49 -17.63 0.19
CA VAL A 178 7.39 -16.78 -0.28
C VAL A 178 7.60 -15.32 0.06
N GLY A 179 8.43 -15.02 1.06
CA GLY A 179 8.68 -13.68 1.55
C GLY A 179 7.38 -12.97 1.93
N PHE A 180 7.14 -11.79 1.35
CA PHE A 180 5.94 -10.98 1.62
C PHE A 180 4.74 -11.28 0.70
N LYS A 181 4.82 -12.31 -0.15
CA LYS A 181 3.80 -12.62 -1.17
C LYS A 181 2.44 -13.03 -0.58
N TYR A 182 2.45 -13.56 0.64
CA TYR A 182 1.26 -13.94 1.37
C TYR A 182 1.34 -13.40 2.79
N ARG A 183 0.19 -13.01 3.32
CA ARG A 183 0.04 -12.64 4.70
C ARG A 183 -0.19 -13.86 5.59
N ASP A 184 0.37 -13.84 6.79
CA ASP A 184 0.04 -14.85 7.79
C ASP A 184 -1.15 -14.43 8.67
N TYR A 185 -2.05 -15.37 8.91
CA TYR A 185 -3.28 -15.20 9.69
C TYR A 185 -2.98 -14.68 11.10
N SER A 186 -1.91 -15.19 11.73
CA SER A 186 -1.54 -14.94 13.13
C SER A 186 -1.11 -13.48 13.38
N ILE A 187 -0.72 -12.75 12.33
CA ILE A 187 -0.22 -11.36 12.40
C ILE A 187 -1.37 -10.34 12.37
N SER A 188 -2.48 -10.67 13.05
CA SER A 188 -3.65 -9.79 13.17
C SER A 188 -3.62 -8.92 14.43
N ASN A 189 -2.76 -9.23 15.40
CA ASN A 189 -2.74 -8.52 16.68
C ASN A 189 -1.70 -7.39 16.71
N ILE A 190 -2.13 -6.20 17.14
CA ILE A 190 -1.28 -5.01 17.26
C ILE A 190 -0.08 -5.25 18.19
N MET A 191 -0.22 -6.13 19.18
CA MET A 191 0.89 -6.56 20.06
C MET A 191 1.92 -7.43 19.34
N ALA A 192 1.52 -8.24 18.35
CA ALA A 192 2.49 -9.00 17.55
C ALA A 192 3.33 -8.02 16.74
N ILE A 193 2.70 -7.01 16.13
CA ILE A 193 3.39 -5.99 15.33
C ILE A 193 4.35 -5.13 16.18
N SER A 194 4.01 -4.84 17.43
CA SER A 194 4.90 -4.07 18.31
C SER A 194 6.16 -4.84 18.71
N LEU A 195 6.14 -6.17 18.71
CA LEU A 195 7.30 -7.02 19.03
C LEU A 195 8.23 -7.30 17.83
N LEU A 196 7.75 -7.09 16.60
CA LEU A 196 8.53 -7.35 15.39
C LEU A 196 9.66 -6.35 15.15
N ARG A 197 10.74 -6.77 14.50
CA ARG A 197 11.83 -5.88 14.08
C ARG A 197 11.40 -5.02 12.89
N GLU A 198 12.10 -3.89 12.70
CA GLU A 198 11.83 -2.98 11.58
C GLU A 198 12.27 -3.59 10.24
N ASP A 199 13.13 -4.60 10.26
CA ASP A 199 13.68 -5.31 9.11
C ASP A 199 12.70 -6.24 8.39
N ASP A 200 11.53 -6.52 9.00
CA ASP A 200 10.66 -7.61 8.58
C ASP A 200 9.20 -7.15 8.44
N LEU A 201 8.92 -5.87 8.20
CA LEU A 201 7.54 -5.38 8.24
C LEU A 201 7.19 -4.49 7.05
N VAL A 202 6.17 -4.90 6.29
CA VAL A 202 5.59 -4.13 5.19
C VAL A 202 4.14 -3.78 5.47
N LEU A 203 3.62 -2.76 4.77
CA LEU A 203 2.20 -2.41 4.76
C LEU A 203 1.66 -2.53 3.34
N TRP A 204 0.89 -3.59 3.07
CA TRP A 204 0.36 -3.88 1.73
C TRP A 204 -1.06 -4.42 1.74
N ALA A 205 -1.68 -4.51 0.56
CA ALA A 205 -3.03 -5.04 0.39
C ALA A 205 -3.01 -6.55 0.14
N TYR A 206 -3.83 -7.29 0.87
CA TYR A 206 -3.92 -8.75 0.76
C TYR A 206 -5.39 -9.18 0.75
N LYS A 207 -5.69 -10.33 0.12
CA LYS A 207 -6.97 -11.02 0.24
C LYS A 207 -7.09 -11.67 1.63
N ALA A 208 -7.13 -10.85 2.68
CA ALA A 208 -7.01 -11.26 4.06
C ALA A 208 -7.98 -10.51 4.98
N GLY A 209 -8.51 -11.22 5.97
CA GLY A 209 -9.37 -10.64 7.01
C GLY A 209 -10.86 -10.59 6.64
N SER A 210 -11.70 -10.58 7.67
CA SER A 210 -13.16 -10.59 7.54
C SER A 210 -13.69 -9.36 6.81
N ASN A 211 -13.12 -8.17 7.03
CA ASN A 211 -13.57 -6.95 6.37
C ASN A 211 -13.42 -7.03 4.84
N VAL A 212 -12.27 -7.53 4.36
CA VAL A 212 -12.03 -7.72 2.92
C VAL A 212 -12.98 -8.78 2.35
N LYS A 213 -13.18 -9.89 3.07
CA LYS A 213 -14.14 -10.93 2.67
C LYS A 213 -15.56 -10.40 2.59
N ASN A 214 -16.03 -9.66 3.59
CA ASN A 214 -17.39 -9.15 3.67
C ASN A 214 -17.70 -8.15 2.55
N LEU A 215 -16.73 -7.31 2.20
CA LEU A 215 -16.90 -6.31 1.13
C LEU A 215 -16.79 -6.93 -0.26
N TYR A 216 -15.87 -7.88 -0.44
CA TYR A 216 -15.43 -8.30 -1.78
C TYR A 216 -15.68 -9.77 -2.11
N SER A 217 -16.40 -10.56 -1.30
CA SER A 217 -16.60 -11.99 -1.59
C SER A 217 -17.19 -12.25 -2.97
N GLU A 218 -18.00 -11.32 -3.49
CA GLU A 218 -18.61 -11.41 -4.81
C GLU A 218 -17.78 -10.82 -5.95
N ASP A 219 -16.70 -10.09 -5.64
CA ASP A 219 -15.77 -9.51 -6.62
C ASP A 219 -15.06 -10.64 -7.40
N LYS A 220 -14.95 -10.47 -8.72
CA LYS A 220 -14.31 -11.44 -9.61
C LYS A 220 -12.82 -11.62 -9.28
N GLU A 221 -12.13 -10.55 -8.90
CA GLU A 221 -10.74 -10.59 -8.47
C GLU A 221 -10.59 -11.38 -7.16
N TYR A 222 -11.49 -11.16 -6.19
CA TYR A 222 -11.49 -11.89 -4.92
C TYR A 222 -11.57 -13.41 -5.14
N LYS A 223 -12.50 -13.84 -6.00
CA LYS A 223 -12.72 -15.25 -6.31
C LYS A 223 -11.53 -15.92 -7.01
N ARG A 224 -10.68 -15.14 -7.70
CA ARG A 224 -9.51 -15.63 -8.45
C ARG A 224 -8.23 -15.70 -7.63
N LEU A 225 -8.09 -14.93 -6.56
CA LEU A 225 -6.87 -14.89 -5.75
C LEU A 225 -6.88 -15.99 -4.69
N ALA A 226 -5.70 -16.54 -4.36
CA ALA A 226 -5.58 -17.41 -3.20
C ALA A 226 -5.81 -16.62 -1.91
N ASP A 227 -6.30 -17.30 -0.87
CA ASP A 227 -6.42 -16.68 0.45
C ASP A 227 -5.06 -16.20 0.94
N MET A 228 -5.07 -15.03 1.59
CA MET A 228 -3.89 -14.31 2.07
C MET A 228 -2.89 -13.80 1.02
N GLN A 229 -3.09 -14.08 -0.27
CA GLN A 229 -2.22 -13.55 -1.32
C GLN A 229 -2.29 -12.02 -1.38
N ILE A 230 -1.18 -11.38 -1.79
CA ILE A 230 -1.21 -9.97 -2.20
C ILE A 230 -2.36 -9.76 -3.18
N TRP A 231 -3.15 -8.70 -2.93
CA TRP A 231 -4.10 -8.22 -3.91
C TRP A 231 -3.40 -7.21 -4.83
N PRO A 232 -3.30 -7.50 -6.15
CA PRO A 232 -2.56 -6.66 -7.07
C PRO A 232 -2.97 -5.18 -6.99
N CYS A 233 -2.01 -4.31 -6.69
CA CYS A 233 -2.21 -2.87 -6.69
C CYS A 233 -2.62 -2.36 -8.08
N ARG A 234 -3.08 -1.11 -8.17
CA ARG A 234 -3.38 -0.47 -9.43
C ARG A 234 -2.43 0.69 -9.70
N LEU A 235 -1.77 0.64 -10.85
CA LEU A 235 -0.94 1.71 -11.37
C LEU A 235 -1.79 2.66 -12.22
N PHE A 236 -1.57 3.96 -12.02
CA PHE A 236 -2.13 5.04 -12.81
C PHE A 236 -1.02 5.85 -13.48
N ILE A 237 -1.24 6.22 -14.74
CA ILE A 237 -0.38 7.12 -15.51
C ILE A 237 -1.29 8.16 -16.16
N ASN A 238 -1.05 9.45 -15.86
CA ASN A 238 -1.88 10.57 -16.28
C ASN A 238 -3.38 10.39 -15.94
N GLY A 239 -3.66 9.71 -14.82
CA GLY A 239 -5.03 9.39 -14.39
C GLY A 239 -5.61 8.11 -14.98
N GLU A 240 -4.99 7.51 -15.98
CA GLU A 240 -5.49 6.29 -16.62
C GLU A 240 -4.95 5.04 -15.93
N ALA A 241 -5.85 4.11 -15.60
CA ALA A 241 -5.49 2.83 -14.99
C ALA A 241 -4.81 1.90 -16.01
N GLN A 242 -3.65 1.36 -15.64
CA GLN A 242 -2.87 0.43 -16.46
C GLN A 242 -3.29 -1.02 -16.15
N GLU A 243 -4.54 -1.40 -16.50
CA GLU A 243 -5.12 -2.70 -16.14
C GLU A 243 -4.37 -3.89 -16.75
N GLU A 244 -3.73 -3.72 -17.91
CA GLU A 244 -2.93 -4.74 -18.58
C GLU A 244 -1.69 -5.16 -17.77
N GLN A 245 -1.25 -4.33 -16.82
CA GLN A 245 -0.14 -4.65 -15.92
C GLN A 245 -0.58 -5.42 -14.66
N ARG A 246 -1.89 -5.62 -14.47
CA ARG A 246 -2.46 -6.29 -13.30
C ARG A 246 -2.88 -7.71 -13.63
N VAL A 247 -2.05 -8.67 -13.26
CA VAL A 247 -2.38 -10.10 -13.30
C VAL A 247 -3.05 -10.49 -11.99
N VAL A 248 -4.33 -10.89 -12.08
CA VAL A 248 -5.15 -11.32 -10.94
C VAL A 248 -5.41 -12.82 -11.04
N GLU A 249 -4.46 -13.61 -10.56
CA GLU A 249 -4.53 -15.07 -10.63
C GLU A 249 -3.94 -15.70 -9.36
N VAL A 250 -4.38 -16.91 -9.06
CA VAL A 250 -3.82 -17.74 -7.98
C VAL A 250 -2.31 -17.84 -8.14
N ASP A 251 -1.58 -17.48 -7.09
CA ASP A 251 -0.13 -17.62 -6.95
C ASP A 251 0.71 -16.87 -8.00
N LYS A 252 0.14 -15.83 -8.62
CA LYS A 252 0.87 -14.88 -9.47
C LYS A 252 1.03 -13.54 -8.79
N PHE A 253 2.19 -12.92 -8.99
CA PHE A 253 2.61 -11.68 -8.33
C PHE A 253 3.10 -10.68 -9.36
N ASN A 254 2.66 -9.42 -9.23
CA ASN A 254 3.03 -8.37 -10.16
C ASN A 254 4.30 -7.67 -9.68
N SER A 255 5.13 -7.22 -10.62
CA SER A 255 6.37 -6.51 -10.34
C SER A 255 6.13 -5.26 -9.50
N ASN A 256 5.08 -4.49 -9.80
CA ASN A 256 4.71 -3.29 -9.06
C ASN A 256 4.45 -3.57 -7.56
N ASP A 257 3.81 -4.69 -7.23
CA ASP A 257 3.59 -5.07 -5.83
C ASP A 257 4.91 -5.36 -5.11
N LEU A 258 5.83 -6.10 -5.75
CA LEU A 258 7.10 -6.52 -5.15
C LEU A 258 8.11 -5.37 -5.04
N GLU A 259 8.06 -4.44 -5.99
CA GLU A 259 8.94 -3.27 -6.08
C GLU A 259 8.57 -2.22 -5.02
N TYR A 260 7.29 -1.87 -4.91
CA TYR A 260 6.85 -0.69 -4.17
C TYR A 260 6.34 -0.95 -2.76
N MET A 261 6.18 -2.22 -2.39
CA MET A 261 6.04 -2.69 -1.01
C MET A 261 7.07 -2.12 -0.03
#